data_AF-A0A3C0BMY4-F1
#
_entry.id   AF-A0A3C0BMY4-F1
#
_cell.length_a   1.000
_cell.length_b   1.000
_cell.length_c   1.000
_cell.angle_alpha   90.00
_cell.angle_beta   90.00
_cell.angle_gamma   90.00
#
_symmetry.space_group_name_H-M   'P 1'
#
loop_
_entity.id
_entity.type
_entity.pdbx_description
1 polymer ?
#
loop_
_entity_poly.entity_id
_entity_poly.type
_entity_poly.pdbx_seq_one_letter_code
_entity_poly.pdbx_strand_id
1 'polypeptide(L)'
;PASVVVNIALGYKKDDKATATEITERKIELTDFLRRYFTEKTIAELKPQNEQKLKIELRNAINDEILSNSKIRDVSFQQLDVVEQ
;
A
#
# COMPACT_ATOMS: atom_id res chain seq x y z
N PRO A 1 20.89 -8.12 7.06
CA PRO A 1 19.57 -7.51 7.39
C PRO A 1 19.22 -6.51 6.30
N ALA A 2 17.94 -6.21 6.03
CA ALA A 2 17.59 -5.23 5.00
C ALA A 2 16.75 -4.10 5.58
N SER A 3 17.03 -2.88 5.14
CA SER A 3 16.19 -1.71 5.40
C SER A 3 15.28 -1.50 4.19
N VAL A 4 13.98 -1.39 4.42
CA VAL A 4 12.99 -1.12 3.37
C VAL A 4 12.39 0.25 3.61
N VAL A 5 12.51 1.14 2.63
CA VAL A 5 11.84 2.46 2.62
C VAL A 5 10.81 2.46 1.51
N VAL A 6 9.56 2.72 1.87
CA VAL A 6 8.45 2.72 0.91
C VAL A 6 7.61 3.98 1.07
N ASN A 7 7.25 4.60 -0.05
CA ASN A 7 6.28 5.69 -0.12
C ASN A 7 5.16 5.30 -1.09
N ILE A 8 3.92 5.37 -0.61
CA ILE A 8 2.75 4.83 -1.31
C ILE A 8 1.69 5.90 -1.46
N ALA A 9 1.16 6.03 -2.68
CA ALA A 9 -0.02 6.81 -2.97
C ALA A 9 -1.20 5.89 -3.31
N LEU A 10 -2.37 6.19 -2.73
CA LEU A 10 -3.61 5.48 -3.02
C LEU A 10 -4.41 6.25 -4.06
N GLY A 11 -4.68 5.62 -5.20
CA GLY A 11 -5.41 6.21 -6.30
C GLY A 11 -6.92 6.01 -6.16
N TYR A 12 -7.68 7.09 -6.25
CA TYR A 12 -9.15 7.08 -6.28
C TYR A 12 -9.66 8.17 -7.22
N LYS A 13 -10.97 8.18 -7.48
CA LYS A 13 -11.60 9.20 -8.33
C LYS A 13 -11.42 10.59 -7.72
N LYS A 14 -10.99 11.58 -8.51
CA LYS A 14 -10.72 12.95 -8.02
C LYS A 14 -11.92 13.60 -7.33
N ASP A 15 -13.12 13.29 -7.78
CA ASP A 15 -14.40 13.80 -7.27
C ASP A 15 -14.97 12.95 -6.11
N ASP A 16 -14.34 11.83 -5.78
CA ASP A 16 -14.78 10.91 -4.74
C ASP A 16 -14.27 11.34 -3.35
N LYS A 17 -14.97 12.34 -2.80
CA LYS A 17 -14.67 12.89 -1.48
C LYS A 17 -14.88 11.86 -0.36
N ALA A 18 -15.83 10.93 -0.51
CA ALA A 18 -16.09 9.90 0.49
C ALA A 18 -14.87 8.99 0.67
N THR A 19 -14.25 8.56 -0.43
CA THR A 19 -13.01 7.77 -0.39
C THR A 19 -11.85 8.56 0.23
N ALA A 20 -11.69 9.84 -0.12
CA ALA A 20 -10.66 10.70 0.46
C ALA A 20 -10.79 10.84 1.99
N THR A 21 -12.02 11.04 2.47
CA THR A 21 -12.33 11.15 3.90
C THR A 21 -12.03 9.82 4.60
N GLU A 22 -12.52 8.69 4.09
CA GLU A 22 -12.31 7.39 4.73
C GLU A 22 -10.82 7.02 4.81
N ILE A 23 -10.03 7.26 3.75
CA ILE A 23 -8.57 7.06 3.78
C ILE A 23 -7.90 7.90 4.89
N THR A 24 -8.36 9.14 5.08
CA THR A 24 -7.82 10.03 6.10
C THR A 24 -8.18 9.54 7.51
N GLU A 25 -9.44 9.14 7.72
CA GLU A 25 -9.94 8.60 8.99
C GLU A 25 -9.24 7.29 9.37
N ARG A 26 -8.96 6.43 8.40
CA ARG A 26 -8.30 5.12 8.59
C ARG A 26 -6.78 5.16 8.47
N LYS A 27 -6.17 6.35 8.48
CA LYS A 27 -4.72 6.51 8.26
C LYS A 27 -3.87 5.66 9.21
N ILE A 28 -4.29 5.53 10.47
CA ILE A 28 -3.56 4.73 11.47
C ILE A 28 -3.59 3.23 11.11
N GLU A 29 -4.79 2.71 10.80
CA GLU A 29 -4.98 1.31 10.37
C GLU A 29 -4.22 1.00 9.08
N LEU A 30 -4.31 1.89 8.08
CA LEU A 30 -3.58 1.76 6.82
C LEU A 30 -2.07 1.71 7.05
N THR A 31 -1.54 2.60 7.88
CA THR A 31 -0.09 2.65 8.16
C THR A 31 0.37 1.38 8.87
N ASP A 32 -0.40 0.89 9.83
CA ASP A 32 -0.09 -0.34 10.56
C ASP A 32 -0.17 -1.59 9.66
N PHE A 33 -1.19 -1.67 8.80
CA PHE A 33 -1.34 -2.70 7.79
C PHE A 33 -0.14 -2.72 6.83
N LEU A 34 0.22 -1.58 6.25
CA LEU A 34 1.36 -1.47 5.34
C LEU A 34 2.67 -1.88 6.03
N ARG A 35 2.89 -1.44 7.28
CA ARG A 35 4.08 -1.84 8.04
C ARG A 35 4.17 -3.36 8.18
N ARG A 36 3.08 -4.03 8.55
CA ARG A 36 3.03 -5.50 8.68
C ARG A 36 3.28 -6.17 7.33
N TYR A 37 2.55 -5.74 6.30
CA TYR A 37 2.69 -6.28 4.95
C TYR A 37 4.13 -6.29 4.46
N PHE A 38 4.85 -5.16 4.52
CA PHE A 38 6.24 -5.09 4.05
C PHE A 38 7.24 -5.80 4.96
N THR A 39 6.94 -5.93 6.26
CA THR A 39 7.80 -6.67 7.20
C THR A 39 7.77 -8.17 6.93
N GLU A 40 6.64 -8.69 6.44
CA GLU A 40 6.47 -10.12 6.15
C GLU A 40 7.04 -10.53 4.78
N LYS A 41 7.34 -9.57 3.89
CA LYS A 41 7.90 -9.86 2.57
C LYS A 41 9.39 -10.18 2.64
N THR A 42 9.80 -11.11 1.79
CA THR A 42 11.22 -11.38 1.52
C THR A 42 11.81 -10.33 0.57
N ILE A 43 13.14 -10.15 0.62
CA ILE A 43 13.88 -9.26 -0.30
C ILE A 43 13.61 -9.64 -1.76
N ALA A 44 13.51 -10.94 -2.06
CA ALA A 44 13.21 -11.42 -3.40
C ALA A 44 11.82 -10.99 -3.89
N GLU A 45 10.83 -10.94 -3.00
CA GLU A 45 9.48 -10.47 -3.32
C GLU A 45 9.41 -8.96 -3.53
N LEU A 46 10.25 -8.19 -2.83
CA LEU A 46 10.30 -6.73 -2.96
C LEU A 46 11.05 -6.22 -4.20
N LYS A 47 11.59 -7.12 -5.03
CA LYS A 47 12.29 -6.73 -6.25
C LYS A 47 11.35 -6.09 -7.30
N PRO A 48 11.84 -5.16 -8.13
CA PRO A 48 11.01 -4.42 -9.09
C PRO A 48 10.15 -5.27 -10.02
N GLN A 49 10.62 -6.47 -10.44
CA GLN A 49 9.83 -7.36 -11.29
C GLN A 49 8.51 -7.83 -10.66
N ASN A 50 8.39 -7.76 -9.33
CA ASN A 50 7.18 -8.16 -8.59
C ASN A 50 6.30 -6.96 -8.25
N GLU A 51 6.70 -5.73 -8.56
CA GLU A 51 6.03 -4.51 -8.13
C GLU A 51 4.55 -4.50 -8.52
N GLN A 52 4.23 -4.87 -9.77
CA GLN A 52 2.85 -4.89 -10.23
C GLN A 52 1.99 -5.88 -9.43
N LYS A 53 2.55 -7.04 -9.08
CA LYS A 53 1.87 -8.03 -8.24
C LYS A 53 1.62 -7.46 -6.84
N LEU A 54 2.64 -6.83 -6.23
CA LEU A 54 2.52 -6.20 -4.91
C LEU A 54 1.46 -5.10 -4.89
N LYS A 55 1.40 -4.26 -5.93
CA LYS A 55 0.37 -3.20 -6.06
C LYS A 55 -1.04 -3.78 -6.12
N ILE A 56 -1.26 -4.82 -6.92
CA ILE A 56 -2.57 -5.48 -7.04
C ILE A 56 -2.97 -6.13 -5.71
N GLU A 57 -2.05 -6.84 -5.07
CA GLU A 57 -2.25 -7.48 -3.76
C GLU A 57 -2.64 -6.45 -2.70
N LEU A 58 -1.85 -5.38 -2.55
CA LEU A 58 -2.14 -4.28 -1.61
C LEU A 58 -3.48 -3.61 -1.89
N ARG A 59 -3.79 -3.33 -3.17
CA ARG A 59 -5.05 -2.69 -3.54
C ARG A 59 -6.25 -3.54 -3.12
N ASN A 60 -6.18 -4.85 -3.35
CA ASN A 60 -7.26 -5.76 -2.99
C ASN A 60 -7.39 -5.85 -1.46
N ALA A 61 -6.28 -6.10 -0.76
CA ALA A 61 -6.29 -6.22 0.70
C ALA A 61 -6.79 -4.95 1.39
N ILE A 62 -6.38 -3.75 0.94
CA ILE A 62 -6.89 -2.48 1.48
C ILE A 62 -8.40 -2.36 1.27
N ASN A 63 -8.90 -2.70 0.08
CA ASN A 63 -10.32 -2.62 -0.24
C ASN A 63 -11.18 -3.66 0.50
N ASP A 64 -10.61 -4.82 0.82
CA ASP A 64 -11.35 -5.94 1.41
C ASP A 64 -11.29 -5.92 2.94
N GLU A 65 -10.19 -5.42 3.53
CA GLU A 65 -9.95 -5.50 4.97
C GLU A 65 -9.97 -4.16 5.70
N ILE A 66 -9.65 -3.05 5.01
CA ILE A 66 -9.50 -1.74 5.65
C ILE A 66 -10.64 -0.80 5.30
N LEU A 67 -10.95 -0.60 4.03
CA LEU A 67 -12.03 0.28 3.60
C LEU A 67 -13.37 -0.46 3.75
N SER A 68 -14.38 0.20 4.32
CA SER A 68 -15.71 -0.40 4.52
C SER A 68 -16.75 0.13 3.54
N ASN A 69 -16.64 1.39 3.12
CA ASN A 69 -17.67 2.05 2.31
C ASN A 69 -17.15 2.57 0.96
N SER A 70 -15.83 2.59 0.77
CA SER A 70 -15.17 3.08 -0.43
C SER A 70 -14.22 2.05 -1.04
N LYS A 71 -13.72 2.34 -2.24
CA LYS A 71 -12.69 1.53 -2.90
C LYS A 71 -11.64 2.39 -3.58
N ILE A 72 -10.38 2.09 -3.31
CA ILE A 72 -9.26 2.57 -4.10
C ILE A 72 -9.18 1.81 -5.42
N ARG A 73 -8.76 2.52 -6.46
CA ARG A 73 -8.63 2.02 -7.83
C ARG A 73 -7.23 1.54 -8.13
N ASP A 74 -6.25 2.15 -7.51
CA ASP A 74 -4.84 1.92 -7.80
C ASP A 74 -3.97 2.14 -6.56
N VAL A 75 -2.78 1.56 -6.58
CA VAL A 75 -1.72 1.75 -5.60
C VAL A 75 -0.45 2.09 -6.37
N SER A 76 0.14 3.26 -6.08
CA SER A 76 1.38 3.68 -6.72
C SER A 76 2.51 3.72 -5.69
N PHE A 77 3.63 3.08 -6.02
CA PHE A 77 4.85 3.20 -5.25
C PHE A 77 5.61 4.40 -5.78
N GLN A 78 5.66 5.47 -5.00
CA GLN A 78 6.47 6.65 -5.28
C GLN A 78 7.94 6.40 -4.93
N GLN A 79 8.19 5.46 -4.01
CA GLN A 79 9.50 4.99 -3.61
C GLN A 79 9.38 3.56 -3.09
N LEU A 80 10.33 2.70 -3.44
CA LEU A 80 10.52 1.37 -2.84
C LEU A 80 12.01 1.04 -2.91
N ASP A 81 12.73 1.41 -1.86
CA ASP A 81 14.16 1.15 -1.73
C ASP A 81 14.40 0.00 -0.77
N VAL A 82 15.17 -1.00 -1.21
CA VAL A 82 15.60 -2.13 -0.39
C VAL A 82 17.11 -2.08 -0.28
N VAL A 83 17.61 -1.76 0.91
CA VAL A 83 19.04 -1.64 1.21
C VAL A 83 19.48 -2.84 2.02
N GLU A 84 20.25 -3.73 1.40
CA GLU A 84 20.89 -4.86 2.10
C GLU A 84 22.12 -4.36 2.89
N GLN A 85 22.20 -4.76 4.17
CA GLN A 85 23.34 -4.53 5.07
C GLN A 85 24.22 -5.76 5.20
#